data_AF-A0A925HT89-F1
#
_entry.id   AF-A0A925HT89-F1
#
_cell.length_a   1.000
_cell.length_b   1.000
_cell.length_c   1.000
_cell.angle_alpha   90.00
_cell.angle_beta   90.00
_cell.angle_gamma   90.00
#
_symmetry.space_group_name_H-M   'P 1'
#
loop_
_entity.id
_entity.type
_entity.pdbx_description
1 polymer ?
#
loop_
_entity_poly.entity_id
_entity_poly.type
_entity_poly.pdbx_seq_one_letter_code
_entity_poly.pdbx_strand_id
1 'polypeptide(L)'
;MIGLAALVGSMKDEAFVLRRNGAEELARVKQRDAEAIEAAEPDAVTWITEETARLRSGWTITKVRRHAAMYQHTGHAIREKGKWRMLALIIPQRVPQSVLDAAARREASS
;
A
#
# COMPACT_ATOMS: atom_id res chain seq x y z
N MET A 1 14.84 -1.11 14.46
CA MET A 1 14.00 -1.04 13.25
C MET A 1 13.42 -2.43 13.05
N ILE A 2 12.11 -2.61 13.13
CA ILE A 2 11.48 -3.93 12.91
C ILE A 2 11.63 -4.23 11.41
N GLY A 3 12.22 -5.37 11.08
CA GLY A 3 12.36 -5.80 9.68
C GLY A 3 11.01 -6.11 9.06
N LEU A 4 10.89 -6.00 7.73
CA LEU A 4 9.62 -6.22 7.02
C LEU A 4 8.99 -7.59 7.31
N ALA A 5 9.82 -8.63 7.40
CA ALA A 5 9.39 -9.98 7.80
C ALA A 5 8.77 -10.03 9.21
N ALA A 6 9.31 -9.28 10.17
CA ALA A 6 8.78 -9.21 11.53
C ALA A 6 7.46 -8.42 11.59
N LEU A 7 7.30 -7.39 10.75
CA LEU A 7 6.02 -6.69 10.59
C LEU A 7 4.94 -7.62 10.01
N VAL A 8 5.25 -8.33 8.93
CA VAL A 8 4.33 -9.31 8.32
C VAL A 8 3.94 -10.40 9.31
N GLY A 9 4.91 -10.93 10.07
CA GLY A 9 4.65 -11.89 11.15
C GLY A 9 3.66 -11.36 12.18
N SER A 10 3.91 -10.15 12.70
CA SER A 10 3.00 -9.51 13.66
C SER A 10 1.59 -9.31 13.11
N MET A 11 1.44 -8.98 11.82
CA MET A 11 0.12 -8.83 11.19
C MET A 11 -0.62 -10.17 11.03
N LYS A 12 0.11 -11.25 10.74
CA LYS A 12 -0.44 -12.61 10.68
C LYS A 12 -0.89 -13.08 12.07
N ASP A 13 -0.12 -12.79 13.11
CA ASP A 13 -0.47 -13.08 14.50
C ASP A 13 -1.72 -12.30 14.95
N GLU A 14 -1.79 -11.01 14.59
CA GLU A 14 -2.96 -10.17 14.88
C GLU A 14 -4.21 -10.69 14.15
N ALA A 15 -4.08 -11.12 12.89
CA ALA A 15 -5.16 -11.77 12.16
C ALA A 15 -5.62 -13.06 12.86
N PHE A 16 -4.71 -13.86 13.41
CA PHE A 16 -5.06 -15.06 14.19
C PHE A 16 -5.86 -14.73 15.46
N VAL A 17 -5.42 -13.71 16.21
CA VAL A 17 -6.15 -13.24 17.41
C VAL A 17 -7.55 -12.73 17.05
N LEU A 18 -7.67 -11.98 15.95
CA LEU A 18 -8.97 -11.49 15.46
C LEU A 18 -9.93 -12.63 15.09
N ARG A 19 -9.45 -13.70 14.45
CA ARG A 19 -10.28 -14.90 14.17
C ARG A 19 -10.78 -15.53 15.47
N ARG A 20 -9.90 -15.69 16.46
CA ARG A 20 -10.25 -16.26 17.76
C ARG A 20 -11.34 -15.45 18.49
N ASN A 21 -11.35 -14.13 18.29
CA ASN A 21 -12.31 -13.22 18.89
C ASN A 21 -13.60 -13.04 18.05
N GLY A 22 -13.78 -13.82 16.98
CA GLY A 22 -14.97 -13.77 16.12
C GLY A 22 -15.00 -12.60 15.12
N ALA A 23 -13.90 -11.85 14.99
CA ALA A 23 -13.78 -10.73 14.06
C ALA A 23 -13.25 -11.18 12.68
N GLU A 24 -13.94 -12.11 12.02
CA GLU A 24 -13.47 -12.77 10.80
C GLU A 24 -13.13 -11.80 9.66
N GLU A 25 -13.95 -10.80 9.40
CA GLU A 25 -13.71 -9.88 8.27
C GLU A 25 -12.47 -9.00 8.51
N LEU A 26 -12.25 -8.55 9.74
CA LEU A 26 -11.06 -7.80 10.13
C LEU A 26 -9.80 -8.68 10.02
N ALA A 27 -9.89 -9.94 10.47
CA ALA A 27 -8.81 -10.90 10.32
C ALA A 27 -8.47 -11.16 8.85
N ARG A 28 -9.49 -11.29 7.99
CA ARG A 28 -9.32 -11.48 6.55
C ARG A 28 -8.61 -10.29 5.90
N VAL A 29 -9.00 -9.07 6.25
CA VAL A 29 -8.34 -7.85 5.78
C VAL A 29 -6.88 -7.82 6.23
N LYS A 30 -6.58 -8.10 7.51
CA LYS A 30 -5.20 -8.11 7.99
C LYS A 30 -4.32 -9.18 7.35
N GLN A 31 -4.85 -10.38 7.19
CA GLN A 31 -4.16 -11.46 6.48
C GLN A 31 -3.82 -11.05 5.05
N ARG A 32 -4.80 -10.51 4.31
CA ARG A 32 -4.63 -10.05 2.94
C ARG A 32 -3.59 -8.93 2.85
N ASP A 33 -3.63 -7.97 3.77
CA ASP A 33 -2.68 -6.86 3.79
C ASP A 33 -1.26 -7.38 4.08
N ALA A 34 -1.10 -8.36 4.98
CA ALA A 34 0.19 -9.00 5.27
C ALA A 34 0.74 -9.74 4.05
N GLU A 35 -0.09 -10.50 3.34
CA GLU A 35 0.27 -11.19 2.09
C GLU A 35 0.65 -10.21 0.98
N ALA A 36 -0.06 -9.09 0.86
CA ALA A 36 0.25 -8.07 -0.13
C ALA A 36 1.57 -7.34 0.16
N ILE A 37 1.90 -7.14 1.44
CA ILE A 37 3.20 -6.62 1.88
C ILE A 37 4.32 -7.61 1.53
N GLU A 38 4.12 -8.90 1.84
CA GLU A 38 5.08 -9.97 1.55
C GLU A 38 5.34 -10.11 0.05
N ALA A 39 4.30 -10.03 -0.78
CA ALA A 39 4.42 -10.06 -2.24
C ALA A 39 5.16 -8.84 -2.82
N ALA A 40 5.07 -7.69 -2.16
CA ALA A 40 5.72 -6.46 -2.60
C ALA A 40 7.09 -6.22 -1.90
N GLU A 41 7.54 -7.13 -1.03
CA GLU A 41 8.83 -7.05 -0.32
C GLU A 41 10.04 -6.80 -1.24
N PRO A 42 10.16 -7.43 -2.42
CA PRO A 42 11.27 -7.17 -3.34
C PRO A 42 11.34 -5.71 -3.84
N ASP A 43 10.21 -5.00 -3.82
CA ASP A 43 10.13 -3.60 -4.24
C ASP A 43 10.55 -2.62 -3.14
N ALA A 44 10.49 -3.02 -1.87
CA ALA A 44 10.87 -2.16 -0.74
C ALA A 44 12.38 -1.84 -0.73
N VAL A 45 13.19 -2.68 -1.38
CA VAL A 45 14.65 -2.55 -1.45
C VAL A 45 15.15 -1.97 -2.78
N THR A 46 14.26 -1.76 -3.75
CA THR A 46 14.62 -1.30 -5.10
C THR A 46 14.12 0.12 -5.35
N TRP A 47 15.01 1.00 -5.81
CA TRP A 47 14.63 2.36 -6.20
C TRP A 47 13.73 2.37 -7.43
N ILE A 48 12.47 2.78 -7.26
CA ILE A 48 11.51 2.95 -8.35
C ILE A 48 11.44 4.41 -8.83
N THR A 49 11.05 4.61 -10.09
CA THR A 49 10.84 5.94 -10.66
C THR A 49 9.45 6.50 -10.31
N GLU A 50 9.26 7.82 -10.45
CA GLU A 50 7.94 8.43 -10.34
C GLU A 50 6.89 7.84 -11.31
N GLU A 51 7.30 7.37 -12.49
CA GLU A 51 6.41 6.73 -13.47
C GLU A 51 6.01 5.32 -13.04
N THR A 52 6.96 4.53 -12.54
CA THR A 52 6.69 3.21 -11.95
C THR A 52 5.73 3.35 -10.75
N ALA A 53 5.98 4.33 -9.88
CA ALA A 53 5.12 4.60 -8.74
C ALA A 53 3.71 5.02 -9.18
N ARG A 54 3.59 5.85 -10.22
CA ARG A 54 2.30 6.24 -10.84
C ARG A 54 1.51 5.03 -11.31
N LEU A 55 2.13 4.16 -12.11
CA LEU A 55 1.50 2.97 -12.66
C LEU A 55 1.03 2.00 -11.57
N ARG A 56 1.85 1.78 -10.54
CA ARG A 56 1.54 0.83 -9.46
C ARG A 56 0.50 1.35 -8.47
N SER A 57 0.52 2.65 -8.16
CA SER A 57 -0.40 3.25 -7.17
C SER A 57 -1.74 3.70 -7.76
N GLY A 58 -1.82 3.85 -9.09
CA GLY A 58 -2.94 4.50 -9.75
C GLY A 58 -3.04 6.01 -9.47
N TRP A 59 -2.05 6.60 -8.79
CA TRP A 59 -2.04 8.04 -8.52
C TRP A 59 -1.67 8.84 -9.78
N THR A 60 -2.05 10.11 -9.80
CA THR A 60 -1.50 11.05 -10.78
C THR A 60 -0.02 11.32 -10.50
N ILE A 61 0.75 11.66 -11.53
CA ILE A 61 2.18 11.96 -11.37
C ILE A 61 2.42 13.11 -10.37
N THR A 62 1.54 14.11 -10.35
CA THR A 62 1.59 15.23 -9.39
C THR A 62 1.46 14.74 -7.95
N LYS A 63 0.54 13.79 -7.69
CA LYS A 63 0.36 13.21 -6.35
C LYS A 63 1.56 12.38 -5.93
N VAL A 64 2.14 11.59 -6.84
CA VAL A 64 3.39 10.85 -6.60
C VAL A 64 4.51 11.81 -6.20
N ARG A 65 4.73 12.88 -6.97
CA ARG A 65 5.78 13.88 -6.69
C ARG A 65 5.59 14.58 -5.35
N ARG A 66 4.35 14.98 -5.04
CA ARG A 66 4.02 15.59 -3.74
C ARG A 66 4.33 14.65 -2.59
N HIS A 67 3.99 13.36 -2.73
CA HIS A 67 4.26 12.37 -1.69
C HIS A 67 5.76 12.08 -1.56
N ALA A 68 6.49 11.96 -2.67
CA ALA A 68 7.95 11.80 -2.69
C ALA A 68 8.65 12.93 -1.91
N ALA A 69 8.24 14.18 -2.14
CA ALA A 69 8.81 15.34 -1.48
C ALA A 69 8.67 15.28 0.06
N MET A 70 7.60 14.67 0.57
CA MET A 70 7.42 14.48 2.03
C MET A 70 8.49 13.58 2.63
N TYR A 71 9.09 12.67 1.86
CA TYR A 71 10.11 11.72 2.33
C TYR A 71 11.53 12.08 1.89
N GLN A 72 11.74 13.27 1.31
CA GLN A 72 13.07 13.70 0.85
C GLN A 72 14.11 13.70 1.99
N HIS A 73 13.67 14.05 3.20
CA HIS A 73 14.54 14.14 4.37
C HIS A 73 14.84 12.80 5.05
N THR A 74 14.16 11.71 4.65
CA THR A 74 14.30 10.40 5.28
C THR A 74 15.23 9.47 4.51
N GLY A 75 15.76 9.90 3.35
CA GLY A 75 16.56 9.05 2.46
C GLY A 75 15.73 8.02 1.68
N HIS A 76 14.40 8.00 1.82
CA HIS A 76 13.51 7.09 1.08
C HIS A 76 13.00 7.70 -0.23
N ALA A 77 13.25 8.98 -0.46
CA ALA A 77 13.00 9.65 -1.73
C ALA A 77 14.17 10.58 -2.06
N ILE A 78 14.68 10.48 -3.29
CA ILE A 78 15.76 11.33 -3.79
C ILE A 78 15.37 11.94 -5.14
N ARG A 79 16.01 13.06 -5.46
CA ARG A 79 15.82 13.75 -6.74
C ARG A 79 17.07 13.59 -7.60
N GLU A 80 16.94 12.91 -8.73
CA GLU A 80 18.01 12.67 -9.70
C GLU A 80 17.63 13.27 -11.05
N LYS A 81 18.48 14.15 -11.61
CA LYS A 81 18.27 14.77 -12.93
C LYS A 81 16.86 15.39 -13.08
N GLY A 82 16.36 16.00 -12.02
CA GLY A 82 15.03 16.64 -11.97
C GLY A 82 13.85 15.70 -11.72
N LYS A 83 14.04 14.37 -11.71
CA LYS A 83 13.00 13.36 -11.48
C LYS A 83 13.11 12.75 -10.08
N TRP A 84 12.00 12.24 -9.55
CA TRP A 84 12.01 11.53 -8.27
C TRP A 84 12.32 10.05 -8.45
N ARG A 85 13.12 9.53 -7.53
CA ARG A 85 13.26 8.10 -7.23
C ARG A 85 12.86 7.86 -5.79
N MET A 86 12.25 6.73 -5.53
CA MET A 86 11.78 6.37 -4.19
C MET A 86 12.01 4.90 -3.87
N LEU A 87 12.32 4.63 -2.60
CA LEU A 87 12.16 3.32 -1.98
C LEU A 87 10.74 3.30 -1.42
N ALA A 88 9.84 2.60 -2.09
CA ALA A 88 8.42 2.61 -1.74
C ALA A 88 7.78 1.25 -1.94
N LEU A 89 7.09 0.79 -0.91
CA LEU A 89 6.18 -0.34 -0.98
C LEU A 89 4.81 0.15 -1.43
N ILE A 90 4.37 -0.22 -2.63
CA ILE A 90 3.07 0.19 -3.17
C ILE A 90 2.15 -1.02 -3.18
N ILE A 91 1.17 -1.01 -2.28
CA ILE A 91 0.14 -2.03 -2.19
C ILE A 91 -1.09 -1.53 -2.96
N PRO A 92 -1.39 -2.05 -4.16
CA PRO A 92 -2.60 -1.68 -4.87
C PRO A 92 -3.81 -2.16 -4.07
N GLN A 93 -4.49 -1.24 -3.39
CA GLN A 93 -5.81 -1.49 -2.83
C GLN A 93 -6.76 -1.71 -4.01
N ARG A 94 -7.07 -2.96 -4.36
CA ARG A 94 -8.30 -3.21 -5.13
C ARG A 94 -9.42 -2.61 -4.30
N VAL A 95 -10.10 -1.61 -4.88
CA VAL A 95 -11.24 -0.94 -4.27
C VAL A 95 -12.17 -2.03 -3.73
N PRO A 96 -12.50 -2.04 -2.43
CA PRO A 96 -13.40 -3.04 -1.88
C PRO A 96 -14.70 -3.06 -2.69
N GLN A 97 -15.20 -4.24 -3.04
CA GLN A 97 -16.40 -4.38 -3.86
C GLN A 97 -17.57 -3.59 -3.26
N SER A 98 -17.68 -3.53 -1.92
CA SER A 98 -18.66 -2.72 -1.19
C SER A 98 -18.62 -1.22 -1.52
N VAL A 99 -17.43 -0.66 -1.81
CA VAL A 99 -17.26 0.74 -2.19
C VAL A 99 -17.71 0.97 -3.64
N LEU A 100 -17.45 0.01 -4.54
CA LEU A 100 -17.95 0.03 -5.91
C LEU A 100 -19.49 -0.11 -5.95
N ASP A 101 -20.04 -1.03 -5.16
CA ASP A 101 -21.49 -1.25 -5.04
C ASP A 101 -22.19 -0.02 -4.45
N ALA A 102 -21.58 0.64 -3.47
CA ALA A 102 -22.09 1.87 -2.88
C ALA A 102 -22.03 3.07 -3.85
N ALA A 103 -21.12 3.08 -4.81
CA ALA A 103 -21.05 4.09 -5.86
C ALA A 103 -22.13 3.84 -6.94
N ALA A 104 -22.27 2.58 -7.38
CA ALA A 104 -23.30 2.19 -8.35
C ALA A 104 -24.73 2.45 -7.84
N ARG A 105 -25.00 2.24 -6.55
CA ARG A 105 -26.30 2.57 -5.94
C ARG A 105 -26.61 4.07 -5.95
N ARG A 106 -25.59 4.92 -5.81
CA ARG A 106 -25.75 6.39 -5.85
C ARG A 106 -26.04 6.90 -7.25
N GLU A 107 -25.37 6.34 -8.26
CA GLU A 107 -25.68 6.63 -9.68
C GLU A 107 -27.07 6.15 -10.08
N ALA A 108 -27.50 4.97 -9.62
CA ALA A 108 -28.84 4.46 -9.89
C ALA A 108 -29.97 5.22 -9.17
N SER A 109 -29.63 6.06 -8.20
CA SER A 109 -30.58 6.88 -7.42
C SER A 109 -30.59 8.36 -7.84
N SER A 110 -29.79 8.74 -8.83
CA SER A 110 -29.72 10.10 -9.41
C SER A 110 -30.35 10.11 -10.80
#